data_AF-A0A660NSE8-F1
#
_entry.id   AF-A0A660NSE8-F1
#
_cell.length_a   1.000
_cell.length_b   1.000
_cell.length_c   1.000
_cell.angle_alpha   90.00
_cell.angle_beta   90.00
_cell.angle_gamma   90.00
#
_symmetry.space_group_name_H-M   'P 1'
#
loop_
_entity.id
_entity.type
_entity.pdbx_description
1 polymer ?
#
loop_
_entity_poly.entity_id
_entity_poly.type
_entity_poly.pdbx_seq_one_letter_code
_entity_poly.pdbx_strand_id
1 'polypeptide(L)'
;SDWQEIYVKDVATGKLLSDHIEWAKFGGAKWCGNGFYYSAYDAPEKGKEYSSKNEIHKIYYHKIGTPQSQDVLFYQNPTQPLRFYSVSLNKEETIMFLYESGAGSGMNLYVRDLRVPNSQFIQMTSNMDLQYNPIGTVGDNIYLLTNDGAPKGRIMVANVHKPGFKDWKELVGETKNVLENAQFAADKLVLSYSKDASTHLYVYSLDGKELNEIKLPTVGRASFSGERGQKECFYSFASFTVPGAIYQYDMAQNKSSVYTEPKVKFSLNQYTTEQVFFNSKDGTRVPMFLTYRKGLKRNGKNPVLIYGYGGFNVSLSPNFSSMRIPFLENGGVYVQV
;
A
#
# COMPACT_ATOMS: atom_id res chain seq x y z
N SER A 1 -14.28 -15.69 -1.98
CA SER A 1 -14.77 -15.00 -3.18
C SER A 1 -14.23 -13.58 -3.16
N ASP A 2 -13.90 -13.02 -4.32
CA ASP A 2 -13.49 -11.62 -4.45
C ASP A 2 -14.69 -10.67 -4.67
N TRP A 3 -15.90 -11.22 -4.85
CA TRP A 3 -17.13 -10.42 -4.85
C TRP A 3 -17.35 -9.78 -3.49
N GLN A 4 -17.76 -8.52 -3.50
CA GLN A 4 -18.00 -7.72 -2.31
C GLN A 4 -19.41 -7.13 -2.34
N GLU A 5 -19.97 -6.98 -1.15
CA GLU A 5 -21.14 -6.14 -0.92
C GLU A 5 -20.70 -4.91 -0.12
N ILE A 6 -21.30 -3.77 -0.42
CA ILE A 6 -21.03 -2.51 0.30
C ILE A 6 -22.29 -2.14 1.07
N TYR A 7 -22.14 -1.98 2.38
CA TYR A 7 -23.18 -1.52 3.29
C TYR A 7 -22.78 -0.16 3.86
N VAL A 8 -23.74 0.75 4.02
CA VAL A 8 -23.51 2.05 4.65
C VAL A 8 -24.06 2.05 6.07
N LYS A 9 -23.29 2.60 6.99
CA LYS A 9 -23.63 2.70 8.42
C LYS A 9 -23.57 4.15 8.86
N ASP A 10 -24.62 4.63 9.51
CA ASP A 10 -24.60 5.89 10.22
C ASP A 10 -23.71 5.77 11.46
N VAL A 11 -22.67 6.60 11.57
CA VAL A 11 -21.66 6.48 12.61
C VAL A 11 -22.21 6.87 13.99
N ALA A 12 -23.12 7.85 14.05
CA ALA A 12 -23.65 8.37 15.31
C ALA A 12 -24.63 7.39 15.99
N THR A 13 -25.53 6.80 15.20
CA THR A 13 -26.56 5.88 15.67
C THR A 13 -26.14 4.42 15.61
N GLY A 14 -25.13 4.11 14.82
CA GLY A 14 -24.65 2.76 14.56
C GLY A 14 -25.60 1.91 13.72
N LYS A 15 -26.63 2.50 13.10
CA LYS A 15 -27.61 1.79 12.28
C LYS A 15 -27.11 1.64 10.84
N LEU A 16 -27.40 0.50 10.22
CA LEU A 16 -27.27 0.36 8.77
C LEU A 16 -28.33 1.21 8.08
N LEU A 17 -27.92 1.89 7.01
CA LEU A 17 -28.83 2.58 6.09
C LEU A 17 -29.41 1.57 5.09
N SER A 18 -30.35 2.02 4.26
CA SER A 18 -30.92 1.20 3.17
C SER A 18 -29.94 0.98 2.02
N ASP A 19 -28.79 1.64 2.03
CA ASP A 19 -27.77 1.56 0.99
C ASP A 19 -27.03 0.22 1.08
N HIS A 20 -27.31 -0.63 0.09
CA HIS A 20 -26.72 -1.96 -0.06
C HIS A 20 -26.37 -2.17 -1.53
N ILE A 21 -25.08 -2.33 -1.80
CA ILE A 21 -24.52 -2.51 -3.14
C ILE A 21 -24.11 -3.95 -3.30
N GLU A 22 -24.66 -4.64 -4.29
CA GLU A 22 -24.24 -5.97 -4.67
C GLU A 22 -23.26 -5.92 -5.85
N TRP A 23 -22.53 -7.02 -6.06
CA TRP A 23 -21.66 -7.25 -7.22
C TRP A 23 -20.51 -6.24 -7.38
N ALA A 24 -20.12 -5.58 -6.29
CA ALA A 24 -18.91 -4.76 -6.26
C ALA A 24 -17.67 -5.67 -6.31
N LYS A 25 -16.62 -5.21 -6.98
CA LYS A 25 -15.37 -5.95 -7.12
C LYS A 25 -14.23 -5.01 -7.49
N PHE A 26 -13.04 -5.21 -6.92
CA PHE A 26 -11.80 -4.52 -7.31
C PHE A 26 -11.87 -2.97 -7.38
N GLY A 27 -12.51 -2.31 -6.41
CA GLY A 27 -12.58 -0.83 -6.37
C GLY A 27 -12.83 -0.19 -5.00
N GLY A 28 -13.55 -0.87 -4.11
CA GLY A 28 -13.98 -0.30 -2.82
C GLY A 28 -14.90 0.91 -2.97
N ALA A 29 -15.25 1.56 -1.86
CA ALA A 29 -16.04 2.80 -1.85
C ALA A 29 -15.12 4.03 -1.77
N LYS A 30 -15.29 4.97 -2.70
CA LYS A 30 -14.51 6.22 -2.81
C LYS A 30 -15.44 7.40 -2.66
N TRP A 31 -15.52 7.94 -1.46
CA TRP A 31 -16.44 9.01 -1.09
C TRP A 31 -16.23 10.28 -1.93
N CYS A 32 -17.34 10.88 -2.34
CA CYS A 32 -17.40 12.19 -2.96
C CYS A 32 -18.80 12.80 -2.72
N GLY A 33 -18.84 13.96 -2.06
CA GLY A 33 -20.07 14.65 -1.73
C GLY A 33 -20.99 13.80 -0.85
N ASN A 34 -22.21 13.54 -1.32
CA ASN A 34 -23.23 12.76 -0.61
C ASN A 34 -23.34 11.31 -1.12
N GLY A 35 -22.25 10.74 -1.61
CA GLY A 35 -22.20 9.43 -2.23
C GLY A 35 -20.78 8.90 -2.34
N PHE A 36 -20.62 7.83 -3.12
CA PHE A 36 -19.31 7.25 -3.39
C PHE A 36 -19.25 6.61 -4.77
N TYR A 37 -18.06 6.61 -5.35
CA TYR A 37 -17.74 5.79 -6.51
C TYR A 37 -17.38 4.37 -6.06
N TYR A 38 -17.78 3.38 -6.85
CA TYR A 38 -17.36 1.99 -6.67
C TYR A 38 -17.19 1.31 -8.02
N SER A 39 -16.39 0.25 -8.05
CA SER A 39 -16.22 -0.57 -9.25
C SER A 39 -16.95 -1.90 -9.14
N ALA A 40 -17.53 -2.34 -10.25
CA ALA A 40 -18.37 -3.53 -10.33
C ALA A 40 -18.35 -4.16 -11.72
N TYR A 41 -18.83 -5.39 -11.80
CA TYR A 41 -19.17 -6.06 -13.04
C TYR A 41 -20.69 -6.27 -13.10
N ASP A 42 -21.20 -6.65 -14.27
CA ASP A 42 -22.58 -7.13 -14.34
C ASP A 42 -22.77 -8.35 -13.44
N ALA A 43 -23.97 -8.47 -12.87
CA ALA A 43 -24.33 -9.62 -12.07
C ALA A 43 -24.11 -10.90 -12.90
N PRO A 44 -23.35 -11.88 -12.38
CA PRO A 44 -23.09 -13.12 -13.11
C PRO A 44 -24.39 -13.92 -13.27
N GLU A 45 -24.42 -14.79 -14.29
CA GLU A 45 -25.46 -15.81 -14.37
C GLU A 45 -25.51 -16.63 -13.07
N LYS A 46 -26.72 -16.85 -12.55
CA LYS A 46 -26.94 -17.58 -11.30
C LYS A 46 -26.27 -18.96 -11.34
N GLY A 47 -25.48 -19.28 -10.33
CA GLY A 47 -24.72 -20.52 -10.22
C GLY A 47 -23.34 -20.49 -10.90
N LYS A 48 -22.94 -19.37 -11.51
CA LYS A 48 -21.62 -19.17 -12.13
C LYS A 48 -20.82 -18.03 -11.48
N GLU A 49 -21.17 -17.65 -10.26
CA GLU A 49 -20.57 -16.54 -9.52
C GLU A 49 -19.04 -16.70 -9.37
N TYR A 50 -18.54 -17.94 -9.33
CA TYR A 50 -17.13 -18.25 -9.11
C TYR A 50 -16.37 -18.75 -10.34
N SER A 51 -17.04 -18.90 -11.48
CA SER A 51 -16.48 -19.54 -12.68
C SER A 51 -16.61 -18.69 -13.95
N SER A 52 -17.55 -17.76 -13.98
CA SER A 52 -17.68 -16.81 -15.09
C SER A 52 -16.47 -15.88 -15.17
N LYS A 53 -16.08 -15.58 -16.40
CA LYS A 53 -15.09 -14.57 -16.70
C LYS A 53 -15.66 -13.19 -16.37
N ASN A 54 -14.93 -12.39 -15.60
CA ASN A 54 -15.32 -11.01 -15.33
C ASN A 54 -14.80 -10.14 -16.49
N GLU A 55 -15.70 -9.51 -17.22
CA GLU A 55 -15.40 -8.67 -18.37
C GLU A 55 -16.15 -7.35 -18.29
N ILE A 56 -15.57 -6.30 -18.86
CA ILE A 56 -16.13 -4.94 -18.92
C ILE A 56 -16.32 -4.39 -17.49
N HIS A 57 -15.21 -4.08 -16.84
CA HIS A 57 -15.23 -3.47 -15.51
C HIS A 57 -15.87 -2.07 -15.59
N LYS A 58 -16.79 -1.77 -14.68
CA LYS A 58 -17.58 -0.53 -14.65
C LYS A 58 -17.31 0.23 -13.38
N ILE A 59 -17.33 1.55 -13.47
CA ILE A 59 -17.36 2.45 -12.32
C ILE A 59 -18.75 3.07 -12.25
N TYR A 60 -19.38 2.96 -11.10
CA TYR A 60 -20.67 3.57 -10.80
C TYR A 60 -20.49 4.64 -9.71
N TYR A 61 -21.40 5.60 -9.68
CA TYR A 61 -21.60 6.50 -8.56
C TYR A 61 -22.91 6.17 -7.86
N HIS A 62 -22.82 5.85 -6.57
CA HIS A 62 -23.94 5.63 -5.69
C HIS A 62 -24.23 6.87 -4.85
N LYS A 63 -25.48 7.33 -4.85
CA LYS A 63 -25.94 8.42 -4.00
C LYS A 63 -26.59 7.85 -2.74
N ILE A 64 -26.15 8.30 -1.56
CA ILE A 64 -26.71 7.82 -0.29
C ILE A 64 -28.22 8.08 -0.23
N GLY A 65 -28.96 7.09 0.26
CA GLY A 65 -30.41 7.09 0.40
C GLY A 65 -31.16 6.68 -0.86
N THR A 66 -30.47 6.21 -1.91
CA THR A 66 -31.10 5.76 -3.17
C THR A 66 -30.89 4.26 -3.38
N PRO A 67 -31.79 3.53 -4.06
CA PRO A 67 -31.54 2.13 -4.37
C PRO A 67 -30.43 1.99 -5.41
N GLN A 68 -29.64 0.90 -5.36
CA GLN A 68 -28.56 0.61 -6.31
C GLN A 68 -28.99 0.69 -7.79
N SER A 69 -30.26 0.40 -8.09
CA SER A 69 -30.81 0.50 -9.44
C SER A 69 -30.82 1.92 -10.03
N GLN A 70 -30.60 2.95 -9.20
CA GLN A 70 -30.46 4.35 -9.61
C GLN A 70 -28.99 4.80 -9.71
N ASP A 71 -28.03 3.91 -9.46
CA ASP A 71 -26.61 4.26 -9.51
C ASP A 71 -26.21 4.65 -10.94
N VAL A 72 -25.43 5.73 -11.03
CA VAL A 72 -25.06 6.31 -12.31
C VAL A 72 -23.81 5.61 -12.82
N LEU A 73 -23.91 5.01 -14.01
CA LEU A 73 -22.73 4.50 -14.71
C LEU A 73 -21.80 5.68 -15.05
N PHE A 74 -20.68 5.77 -14.35
CA PHE A 74 -19.71 6.85 -14.47
C PHE A 74 -18.69 6.58 -15.58
N TYR A 75 -18.16 5.35 -15.63
CA TYR A 75 -17.14 4.99 -16.61
C TYR A 75 -17.17 3.49 -16.94
N GLN A 76 -16.94 3.18 -18.21
CA GLN A 76 -16.61 1.84 -18.69
C GLN A 76 -15.85 1.95 -20.01
N ASN A 77 -15.09 0.91 -20.36
CA ASN A 77 -14.48 0.82 -21.69
C ASN A 77 -14.61 -0.62 -22.25
N PRO A 78 -15.69 -0.90 -23.00
CA PRO A 78 -15.94 -2.22 -23.58
C PRO A 78 -14.89 -2.66 -24.61
N THR A 79 -14.12 -1.73 -25.20
CA THR A 79 -13.05 -2.08 -26.16
C THR A 79 -11.86 -2.75 -25.49
N GLN A 80 -11.77 -2.67 -24.17
CA GLN A 80 -10.71 -3.25 -23.35
C GLN A 80 -11.34 -4.04 -22.19
N PRO A 81 -12.00 -5.18 -22.49
CA PRO A 81 -12.90 -5.86 -21.56
C PRO A 81 -12.19 -6.48 -20.35
N LEU A 82 -10.87 -6.71 -20.43
CA LEU A 82 -10.08 -7.34 -19.36
C LEU A 82 -9.29 -6.34 -18.52
N ARG A 83 -9.46 -5.04 -18.76
CA ARG A 83 -8.84 -4.01 -17.93
C ARG A 83 -9.66 -3.73 -16.68
N PHE A 84 -8.98 -3.31 -15.63
CA PHE A 84 -9.61 -2.86 -14.39
C PHE A 84 -9.61 -1.35 -14.32
N TYR A 85 -10.73 -0.77 -13.89
CA TYR A 85 -10.89 0.66 -13.69
C TYR A 85 -11.29 0.98 -12.25
N SER A 86 -10.70 2.03 -11.70
CA SER A 86 -11.09 2.59 -10.41
C SER A 86 -10.81 4.08 -10.39
N VAL A 87 -11.43 4.82 -9.47
CA VAL A 87 -11.15 6.23 -9.25
C VAL A 87 -10.66 6.49 -7.83
N SER A 88 -10.00 7.63 -7.63
CA SER A 88 -9.76 8.21 -6.32
C SER A 88 -9.89 9.73 -6.41
N LEU A 89 -10.05 10.38 -5.25
CA LEU A 89 -10.09 11.84 -5.15
C LEU A 89 -9.10 12.29 -4.08
N ASN A 90 -8.62 13.52 -4.20
CA ASN A 90 -7.97 14.18 -3.07
C ASN A 90 -9.00 14.53 -1.98
N LYS A 91 -8.48 14.84 -0.78
CA LYS A 91 -9.29 15.17 0.41
C LYS A 91 -10.28 16.31 0.17
N GLU A 92 -9.89 17.30 -0.62
CA GLU A 92 -10.71 18.46 -0.93
C GLU A 92 -11.76 18.20 -2.03
N GLU A 93 -11.79 17.00 -2.61
CA GLU A 93 -12.68 16.62 -3.72
C GLU A 93 -12.56 17.55 -4.94
N THR A 94 -11.35 18.07 -5.19
CA THR A 94 -11.06 19.00 -6.30
C THR A 94 -10.32 18.36 -7.46
N ILE A 95 -9.62 17.24 -7.22
CA ILE A 95 -8.82 16.52 -8.21
C ILE A 95 -9.21 15.05 -8.13
N MET A 96 -9.58 14.49 -9.29
CA MET A 96 -9.94 13.09 -9.43
C MET A 96 -8.91 12.36 -10.29
N PHE A 97 -8.54 11.17 -9.86
CA PHE A 97 -7.70 10.23 -10.62
C PHE A 97 -8.56 9.09 -11.14
N LEU A 98 -8.32 8.68 -12.38
CA LEU A 98 -8.81 7.43 -12.95
C LEU A 98 -7.61 6.53 -13.20
N TYR A 99 -7.69 5.30 -12.71
CA TYR A 99 -6.68 4.27 -12.86
C TYR A 99 -7.16 3.22 -13.85
N GLU A 100 -6.26 2.81 -14.74
CA GLU A 100 -6.49 1.73 -15.70
C GLU A 100 -5.36 0.71 -15.59
N SER A 101 -5.69 -0.55 -15.31
CA SER A 101 -4.69 -1.62 -15.18
C SER A 101 -5.15 -2.92 -15.86
N GLY A 102 -4.32 -3.97 -15.80
CA GLY A 102 -4.65 -5.29 -16.34
C GLY A 102 -4.02 -5.63 -17.69
N ALA A 103 -3.30 -4.68 -18.32
CA ALA A 103 -2.53 -4.95 -19.54
C ALA A 103 -1.05 -5.26 -19.29
N GLY A 104 -0.52 -4.87 -18.13
CA GLY A 104 0.88 -5.05 -17.72
C GLY A 104 1.00 -5.15 -16.20
N SER A 105 2.23 -5.05 -15.69
CA SER A 105 2.53 -5.10 -14.25
C SER A 105 2.24 -3.80 -13.48
N GLY A 106 1.83 -2.75 -14.20
CA GLY A 106 1.60 -1.39 -13.73
C GLY A 106 0.20 -0.86 -14.03
N MET A 107 0.11 0.45 -14.29
CA MET A 107 -1.15 1.13 -14.57
C MET A 107 -0.96 2.35 -15.47
N ASN A 108 -2.02 2.74 -16.19
CA ASN A 108 -2.17 4.08 -16.75
C ASN A 108 -2.89 4.98 -15.75
N LEU A 109 -2.48 6.24 -15.72
CA LEU A 109 -3.05 7.25 -14.85
C LEU A 109 -3.66 8.38 -15.66
N TYR A 110 -4.87 8.77 -15.30
CA TYR A 110 -5.57 9.93 -15.84
C TYR A 110 -5.95 10.87 -14.69
N VAL A 111 -6.04 12.16 -14.97
CA VAL A 111 -6.43 13.18 -13.98
C VAL A 111 -7.49 14.11 -14.53
N ARG A 112 -8.36 14.59 -13.64
CA ARG A 112 -9.38 15.59 -13.93
C ARG A 112 -9.44 16.61 -12.80
N ASP A 113 -9.49 17.90 -13.15
CA ASP A 113 -9.74 19.00 -12.22
C ASP A 113 -11.25 19.27 -12.10
N LEU A 114 -11.82 18.96 -10.95
CA LEU A 114 -13.25 19.10 -10.66
C LEU A 114 -13.68 20.55 -10.41
N ARG A 115 -12.72 21.48 -10.23
CA ARG A 115 -13.02 22.92 -10.10
C ARG A 115 -13.43 23.54 -11.44
N VAL A 116 -13.07 22.87 -12.56
CA VAL A 116 -13.45 23.27 -13.91
C VAL A 116 -14.71 22.49 -14.31
N PRO A 117 -15.87 23.18 -14.49
CA PRO A 117 -17.10 22.51 -14.88
C PRO A 117 -16.92 21.69 -16.16
N ASN A 118 -17.44 20.46 -16.17
CA ASN A 118 -17.40 19.54 -17.33
C ASN A 118 -15.99 19.22 -17.87
N SER A 119 -14.94 19.42 -17.07
CA SER A 119 -13.57 19.01 -17.42
C SER A 119 -13.51 17.54 -17.87
N GLN A 120 -12.60 17.22 -18.78
CA GLN A 120 -12.39 15.84 -19.23
C GLN A 120 -11.19 15.24 -18.51
N PHE A 121 -11.11 13.90 -18.47
CA PHE A 121 -9.89 13.23 -18.03
C PHE A 121 -8.77 13.48 -19.02
N ILE A 122 -7.61 13.85 -18.50
CA ILE A 122 -6.36 13.99 -19.25
C ILE A 122 -5.47 12.81 -18.90
N GLN A 123 -5.01 12.08 -19.91
CA GLN A 123 -4.05 11.00 -19.71
C GLN A 123 -2.70 11.58 -19.26
N MET A 124 -2.23 11.13 -18.10
CA MET A 124 -0.93 11.54 -17.55
C MET A 124 0.20 10.63 -18.07
N THR A 125 -0.11 9.33 -18.19
CA THR A 125 0.87 8.27 -18.49
C THR A 125 0.26 7.20 -19.41
N SER A 126 1.12 6.50 -20.16
CA SER A 126 0.68 5.53 -21.19
C SER A 126 1.38 4.17 -21.14
N ASN A 127 2.39 3.99 -20.28
CA ASN A 127 3.12 2.74 -20.14
C ASN A 127 2.61 1.94 -18.94
N MET A 128 1.80 0.92 -19.20
CA MET A 128 1.19 0.05 -18.19
C MET A 128 2.11 -1.03 -17.61
N ASP A 129 3.39 -1.06 -17.98
CA ASP A 129 4.40 -1.89 -17.28
C ASP A 129 5.04 -1.14 -16.10
N LEU A 130 4.68 0.13 -15.94
CA LEU A 130 5.23 1.02 -14.92
C LEU A 130 4.14 1.48 -13.95
N GLN A 131 4.58 1.83 -12.75
CA GLN A 131 3.74 2.20 -11.63
C GLN A 131 3.70 3.73 -11.51
N TYR A 132 2.52 4.30 -11.31
CA TYR A 132 2.32 5.74 -11.07
C TYR A 132 1.28 5.93 -9.98
N ASN A 133 1.75 6.11 -8.75
CA ASN A 133 0.91 6.12 -7.56
C ASN A 133 0.81 7.55 -7.00
N PRO A 134 -0.32 8.25 -7.17
CA PRO A 134 -0.56 9.50 -6.46
C PRO A 134 -0.49 9.30 -4.94
N ILE A 135 0.35 10.08 -4.29
CA ILE A 135 0.55 10.08 -2.83
C ILE A 135 -0.39 11.09 -2.16
N GLY A 136 -0.67 12.20 -2.85
CA GLY A 136 -1.53 13.27 -2.39
C GLY A 136 -1.29 14.56 -3.18
N THR A 137 -1.94 15.63 -2.74
CA THR A 137 -1.91 16.93 -3.45
C THR A 137 -1.61 18.09 -2.50
N VAL A 138 -0.98 19.13 -3.05
CA VAL A 138 -0.74 20.42 -2.39
C VAL A 138 -1.05 21.53 -3.38
N GLY A 139 -2.21 22.17 -3.21
CA GLY A 139 -2.72 23.09 -4.23
C GLY A 139 -2.93 22.36 -5.55
N ASP A 140 -2.32 22.85 -6.62
CA ASP A 140 -2.41 22.26 -7.96
C ASP A 140 -1.37 21.16 -8.23
N ASN A 141 -0.49 20.90 -7.27
CA ASN A 141 0.59 19.93 -7.41
C ASN A 141 0.17 18.55 -6.91
N ILE A 142 0.47 17.54 -7.71
CA ILE A 142 0.21 16.12 -7.46
C ILE A 142 1.56 15.46 -7.20
N TYR A 143 1.73 14.84 -6.03
CA TYR A 143 2.95 14.12 -5.66
C TYR A 143 2.76 12.65 -6.01
N LEU A 144 3.70 12.04 -6.72
CA LEU A 144 3.60 10.67 -7.21
C LEU A 144 4.85 9.86 -6.88
N LEU A 145 4.63 8.61 -6.46
CA LEU A 145 5.65 7.56 -6.44
C LEU A 145 5.60 6.81 -7.77
N THR A 146 6.73 6.75 -8.48
CA THR A 146 6.82 6.03 -9.76
C THR A 146 8.15 5.31 -9.92
N ASN A 147 8.16 4.23 -10.69
CA ASN A 147 9.37 3.54 -11.13
C ASN A 147 9.77 3.87 -12.59
N ASP A 148 9.04 4.78 -13.26
CA ASP A 148 9.39 5.22 -14.62
C ASP A 148 10.74 5.94 -14.60
N GLY A 149 11.71 5.43 -15.37
CA GLY A 149 13.09 5.90 -15.39
C GLY A 149 13.89 5.67 -14.10
N ALA A 150 13.32 4.96 -13.12
CA ALA A 150 13.90 4.73 -11.80
C ALA A 150 13.42 3.38 -11.23
N PRO A 151 14.04 2.23 -11.59
CA PRO A 151 13.59 0.90 -11.19
C PRO A 151 13.38 0.70 -9.68
N LYS A 152 14.11 1.42 -8.83
CA LYS A 152 13.98 1.41 -7.37
C LYS A 152 13.06 2.50 -6.81
N GLY A 153 12.34 3.20 -7.68
CA GLY A 153 11.35 4.21 -7.31
C GLY A 153 11.94 5.59 -7.09
N ARG A 154 11.13 6.61 -7.42
CA ARG A 154 11.41 8.04 -7.19
C ARG A 154 10.10 8.79 -6.90
N ILE A 155 10.24 9.98 -6.33
CA ILE A 155 9.12 10.91 -6.13
C ILE A 155 9.16 11.98 -7.22
N MET A 156 8.05 12.13 -7.93
CA MET A 156 7.83 13.15 -8.95
C MET A 156 6.68 14.06 -8.53
N VAL A 157 6.68 15.30 -9.04
CA VAL A 157 5.58 16.25 -8.88
C VAL A 157 5.06 16.65 -10.24
N ALA A 158 3.77 16.39 -10.46
CA ALA A 158 3.02 16.88 -11.62
C ALA A 158 2.18 18.09 -11.22
N ASN A 159 1.81 18.93 -12.19
CA ASN A 159 0.81 19.97 -11.98
C ASN A 159 -0.48 19.60 -12.73
N VAL A 160 -1.65 19.77 -12.11
CA VAL A 160 -2.93 19.39 -12.73
C VAL A 160 -3.19 20.12 -14.06
N HIS A 161 -2.65 21.33 -14.24
CA HIS A 161 -2.78 22.12 -15.48
C HIS A 161 -1.74 21.74 -16.55
N LYS A 162 -0.70 20.98 -16.18
CA LYS A 162 0.31 20.39 -17.09
C LYS A 162 0.62 18.95 -16.67
N PRO A 163 -0.35 18.03 -16.81
CA PRO A 163 -0.29 16.75 -16.13
C PRO A 163 0.50 15.68 -16.89
N GLY A 164 0.94 15.95 -18.12
CA GLY A 164 1.70 15.00 -18.94
C GLY A 164 3.08 14.72 -18.35
N PHE A 165 3.50 13.45 -18.40
CA PHE A 165 4.75 12.97 -17.79
C PHE A 165 6.00 13.82 -18.11
N LYS A 166 6.10 14.37 -19.34
CA LYS A 166 7.23 15.23 -19.77
C LYS A 166 7.39 16.52 -18.95
N ASP A 167 6.32 17.00 -18.33
CA ASP A 167 6.28 18.25 -17.56
C ASP A 167 6.49 18.00 -16.05
N TRP A 168 6.58 16.73 -15.64
CA TRP A 168 6.79 16.37 -14.25
C TRP A 168 8.20 16.76 -13.80
N LYS A 169 8.32 17.14 -12.53
CA LYS A 169 9.61 17.48 -11.90
C LYS A 169 10.00 16.42 -10.90
N GLU A 170 11.26 16.01 -10.92
CA GLU A 170 11.80 15.12 -9.90
C GLU A 170 11.93 15.88 -8.57
N LEU A 171 11.41 15.27 -7.50
CA LEU A 171 11.48 15.80 -6.13
C LEU A 171 12.49 15.01 -5.30
N VAL A 172 12.43 13.68 -5.38
CA VAL A 172 13.38 12.78 -4.72
C VAL A 172 13.77 11.71 -5.74
N GLY A 173 15.03 11.74 -6.16
CA GLY A 173 15.56 10.81 -7.16
C GLY A 173 15.72 9.38 -6.64
N GLU A 174 16.04 8.47 -7.56
CA GLU A 174 16.31 7.06 -7.26
C GLU A 174 17.51 6.90 -6.30
N THR A 175 17.45 5.93 -5.40
CA THR A 175 18.56 5.58 -4.52
C THR A 175 18.99 4.12 -4.72
N LYS A 176 20.02 3.67 -3.99
CA LYS A 176 20.42 2.26 -3.99
C LYS A 176 19.36 1.31 -3.38
N ASN A 177 18.43 1.83 -2.59
CA ASN A 177 17.38 1.07 -1.91
C ASN A 177 16.04 1.28 -2.63
N VAL A 178 15.17 0.27 -2.58
CA VAL A 178 13.83 0.36 -3.20
C VAL A 178 12.97 1.27 -2.35
N LEU A 179 12.40 2.32 -2.93
CA LEU A 179 11.36 3.15 -2.33
C LEU A 179 10.02 2.42 -2.46
N GLU A 180 9.58 1.82 -1.36
CA GLU A 180 8.35 0.99 -1.33
C GLU A 180 7.09 1.83 -1.16
N ASN A 181 7.17 2.92 -0.41
CA ASN A 181 6.01 3.76 -0.12
C ASN A 181 6.39 5.20 0.19
N ALA A 182 5.44 6.11 0.03
CA ALA A 182 5.53 7.51 0.38
C ALA A 182 4.17 8.00 0.89
N GLN A 183 4.16 8.78 1.96
CA GLN A 183 2.92 9.28 2.55
C GLN A 183 3.10 10.70 3.08
N PHE A 184 2.05 11.51 3.01
CA PHE A 184 2.00 12.79 3.71
C PHE A 184 1.82 12.60 5.22
N ALA A 185 2.49 13.44 6.00
CA ALA A 185 2.39 13.43 7.44
C ALA A 185 2.71 14.83 7.99
N ALA A 186 1.77 15.45 8.70
CA ALA A 186 1.82 16.88 9.01
C ALA A 186 2.05 17.71 7.74
N ASP A 187 3.09 18.53 7.62
CA ASP A 187 3.46 19.22 6.37
C ASP A 187 4.76 18.68 5.79
N LYS A 188 4.92 17.35 5.83
CA LYS A 188 6.10 16.61 5.38
C LYS A 188 5.71 15.36 4.61
N LEU A 189 6.72 14.70 4.04
CA LEU A 189 6.63 13.36 3.47
C LEU A 189 7.36 12.37 4.39
N VAL A 190 6.82 11.17 4.53
CA VAL A 190 7.54 10.02 5.07
C VAL A 190 7.73 9.01 3.96
N LEU A 191 8.98 8.69 3.67
CA LEU A 191 9.39 7.72 2.66
C LEU A 191 9.83 6.43 3.33
N SER A 192 9.31 5.30 2.82
CA SER A 192 9.63 3.96 3.28
C SER A 192 10.53 3.27 2.25
N TYR A 193 11.77 2.98 2.64
CA TYR A 193 12.71 2.25 1.81
C TYR A 193 12.89 0.82 2.29
N SER A 194 13.03 -0.12 1.35
CA SER A 194 13.51 -1.47 1.60
C SER A 194 15.02 -1.50 1.43
N LYS A 195 15.72 -1.77 2.52
CA LYS A 195 17.15 -2.01 2.55
C LYS A 195 17.38 -3.39 3.14
N ASP A 196 17.99 -4.26 2.34
CA ASP A 196 18.26 -5.65 2.69
C ASP A 196 16.99 -6.33 3.27
N ALA A 197 15.86 -6.22 2.56
CA ALA A 197 14.56 -6.78 2.94
C ALA A 197 13.96 -6.28 4.28
N SER A 198 14.42 -5.14 4.81
CA SER A 198 13.85 -4.49 5.99
C SER A 198 13.45 -3.04 5.72
N THR A 199 12.43 -2.56 6.42
CA THR A 199 11.92 -1.20 6.23
C THR A 199 12.81 -0.18 6.93
N HIS A 200 13.11 0.92 6.25
CA HIS A 200 13.69 2.13 6.83
C HIS A 200 12.80 3.32 6.48
N LEU A 201 12.48 4.15 7.48
CA LEU A 201 11.58 5.28 7.34
C LEU A 201 12.37 6.58 7.43
N TYR A 202 12.12 7.51 6.53
CA TYR A 202 12.79 8.81 6.49
C TYR A 202 11.77 9.92 6.32
N VAL A 203 11.97 11.01 7.06
CA VAL A 203 11.18 12.23 6.95
C VAL A 203 11.83 13.13 5.93
N TYR A 204 11.05 13.55 4.95
CA TYR A 204 11.42 14.49 3.90
C TYR A 204 10.55 15.74 4.01
N SER A 205 11.14 16.89 3.70
CA SER A 205 10.37 18.11 3.47
C SER A 205 9.67 18.07 2.10
N LEU A 206 8.70 18.96 1.89
CA LEU A 206 7.93 19.02 0.64
C LEU A 206 8.74 19.52 -0.57
N ASP A 207 9.94 20.06 -0.36
CA ASP A 207 10.88 20.43 -1.42
C ASP A 207 11.87 19.31 -1.78
N GLY A 208 11.74 18.13 -1.16
CA GLY A 208 12.55 16.96 -1.46
C GLY A 208 13.81 16.81 -0.60
N LYS A 209 14.07 17.71 0.37
CA LYS A 209 15.19 17.54 1.29
C LYS A 209 14.89 16.52 2.39
N GLU A 210 15.74 15.50 2.51
CA GLU A 210 15.76 14.59 3.66
C GLU A 210 16.08 15.36 4.95
N LEU A 211 15.27 15.15 5.99
CA LEU A 211 15.41 15.82 7.28
C LEU A 211 16.01 14.88 8.34
N ASN A 212 15.47 13.67 8.48
CA ASN A 212 15.93 12.69 9.44
C ASN A 212 15.41 11.27 9.15
N GLU A 213 16.10 10.26 9.66
CA GLU A 213 15.59 8.88 9.75
C GLU A 213 14.70 8.73 10.99
N ILE A 214 13.60 7.99 10.87
CA ILE A 214 12.80 7.49 12.00
C ILE A 214 13.45 6.19 12.46
N LYS A 215 14.10 6.20 13.62
CA LYS A 215 14.79 5.02 14.15
C LYS A 215 13.77 3.97 14.60
N LEU A 216 13.74 2.84 13.89
CA LEU A 216 12.95 1.68 14.27
C LEU A 216 13.63 0.91 15.42
N PRO A 217 12.86 0.18 16.26
CA PRO A 217 13.42 -0.52 17.43
C PRO A 217 14.48 -1.58 17.10
N THR A 218 14.34 -2.24 15.94
CA THR A 218 15.25 -3.25 15.43
C THR A 218 14.99 -3.45 13.92
N VAL A 219 15.73 -4.37 13.28
CA VAL A 219 15.45 -4.81 11.90
C VAL A 219 14.04 -5.40 11.84
N GLY A 220 13.19 -4.85 10.97
CA GLY A 220 11.79 -5.21 10.93
C GLY A 220 11.06 -4.70 9.70
N ARG A 221 9.74 -4.87 9.73
CA ARG A 221 8.79 -4.25 8.81
C ARG A 221 8.09 -3.12 9.55
N ALA A 222 7.99 -1.98 8.90
CA ALA A 222 7.18 -0.86 9.39
C ALA A 222 6.16 -0.42 8.33
N SER A 223 5.02 0.09 8.78
CA SER A 223 4.08 0.81 7.93
C SER A 223 3.71 2.11 8.61
N PHE A 224 4.12 3.23 8.03
CA PHE A 224 3.76 4.55 8.51
C PHE A 224 2.29 4.85 8.21
N SER A 225 1.68 5.69 9.05
CA SER A 225 0.34 6.24 8.90
C SER A 225 0.33 7.68 9.39
N GLY A 226 0.03 8.60 8.48
CA GLY A 226 -0.12 10.01 8.78
C GLY A 226 -1.02 10.68 7.76
N GLU A 227 -1.39 11.92 8.07
CA GLU A 227 -2.17 12.75 7.16
C GLU A 227 -1.59 14.16 7.13
N ARG A 228 -1.76 14.84 5.98
CA ARG A 228 -1.35 16.23 5.85
C ARG A 228 -2.16 17.13 6.80
N GLY A 229 -1.49 18.06 7.47
CA GLY A 229 -2.10 18.99 8.43
C GLY A 229 -2.45 18.37 9.80
N GLN A 230 -2.30 17.06 9.97
CA GLN A 230 -2.48 16.39 11.27
C GLN A 230 -1.14 16.26 12.00
N LYS A 231 -1.12 16.57 13.29
CA LYS A 231 0.08 16.39 14.13
C LYS A 231 0.32 14.94 14.51
N GLU A 232 -0.75 14.17 14.63
CA GLU A 232 -0.71 12.79 15.07
C GLU A 232 -0.21 11.90 13.94
N CYS A 233 0.90 11.21 14.20
CA CYS A 233 1.53 10.28 13.29
C CYS A 233 1.76 8.97 14.00
N PHE A 234 1.52 7.86 13.32
CA PHE A 234 1.72 6.54 13.86
C PHE A 234 2.48 5.67 12.86
N TYR A 235 3.09 4.60 13.36
CA TYR A 235 3.50 3.51 12.50
C TYR A 235 3.29 2.18 13.19
N SER A 236 2.89 1.17 12.42
CA SER A 236 2.99 -0.21 12.88
C SER A 236 4.41 -0.71 12.68
N PHE A 237 4.90 -1.53 13.60
CA PHE A 237 6.19 -2.20 13.49
C PHE A 237 6.09 -3.64 13.97
N ALA A 238 6.72 -4.54 13.21
CA ALA A 238 6.88 -5.93 13.60
C ALA A 238 8.26 -6.43 13.18
N SER A 239 8.74 -7.45 13.87
CA SER A 239 9.92 -8.24 13.50
C SER A 239 9.66 -9.71 13.84
N PHE A 240 10.59 -10.61 13.55
CA PHE A 240 10.42 -12.03 13.92
C PHE A 240 10.37 -12.24 15.43
N THR A 241 10.99 -11.34 16.21
CA THR A 241 11.04 -11.38 17.68
C THR A 241 10.28 -10.23 18.33
N VAL A 242 9.56 -9.41 17.55
CA VAL A 242 8.77 -8.28 18.05
C VAL A 242 7.35 -8.37 17.46
N PRO A 243 6.34 -8.71 18.27
CA PRO A 243 4.94 -8.68 17.89
C PRO A 243 4.56 -7.33 17.30
N GLY A 244 3.56 -7.33 16.42
CA GLY A 244 3.05 -6.11 15.80
C GLY A 244 2.60 -5.12 16.87
N ALA A 245 3.35 -4.02 17.01
CA ALA A 245 3.05 -2.93 17.91
C ALA A 245 2.81 -1.64 17.10
N ILE A 246 2.02 -0.75 17.66
CA ILE A 246 1.78 0.59 17.11
C ILE A 246 2.61 1.58 17.92
N TYR A 247 3.37 2.39 17.22
CA TYR A 247 4.14 3.49 17.78
C TYR A 247 3.48 4.80 17.37
N GLN A 248 3.41 5.73 18.31
CA GLN A 248 3.17 7.13 17.99
C GLN A 248 4.52 7.79 17.71
N TYR A 249 4.58 8.61 16.67
CA TYR A 249 5.79 9.32 16.26
C TYR A 249 5.60 10.84 16.43
N ASP A 250 6.44 11.45 17.25
CA ASP A 250 6.56 12.89 17.38
C ASP A 250 7.50 13.42 16.28
N MET A 251 6.88 14.02 15.27
CA MET A 251 7.54 14.65 14.12
C MET A 251 8.44 15.84 14.47
N ALA A 252 8.21 16.52 15.59
CA ALA A 252 8.98 17.69 15.99
C ALA A 252 10.23 17.28 16.80
N GLN A 253 10.07 16.28 17.66
CA GLN A 253 11.15 15.78 18.51
C GLN A 253 11.97 14.65 17.87
N ASN A 254 11.51 14.11 16.74
CA ASN A 254 12.04 12.88 16.13
C ASN A 254 12.11 11.72 17.14
N LYS A 255 10.99 11.44 17.81
CA LYS A 255 10.89 10.40 18.83
C LYS A 255 9.69 9.52 18.63
N SER A 256 9.87 8.23 18.90
CA SER A 256 8.80 7.24 18.89
C SER A 256 8.49 6.76 20.30
N SER A 257 7.21 6.61 20.62
CA SER A 257 6.72 5.98 21.85
C SER A 257 5.75 4.86 21.52
N VAL A 258 5.80 3.76 22.26
CA VAL A 258 4.82 2.68 22.11
C VAL A 258 3.44 3.22 22.46
N TYR A 259 2.52 3.16 21.51
CA TYR A 259 1.12 3.54 21.69
C TYR A 259 0.28 2.34 22.13
N THR A 260 0.43 1.21 21.44
CA THR A 260 -0.17 -0.06 21.88
C THR A 260 0.67 -1.24 21.42
N GLU A 261 0.70 -2.29 22.23
CA GLU A 261 1.36 -3.55 21.93
C GLU A 261 0.54 -4.74 22.44
N PRO A 262 0.60 -5.89 21.76
CA PRO A 262 -0.16 -7.07 22.16
C PRO A 262 0.43 -7.69 23.42
N LYS A 263 -0.44 -8.08 24.35
CA LYS A 263 -0.04 -8.87 25.52
C LYS A 263 0.23 -10.32 25.09
N VAL A 264 1.49 -10.75 25.17
CA VAL A 264 1.92 -12.11 24.83
C VAL A 264 2.37 -12.88 26.07
N LYS A 265 2.15 -14.20 26.09
CA LYS A 265 2.50 -15.09 27.22
C LYS A 265 3.91 -15.70 27.14
N PHE A 266 4.65 -15.44 26.07
CA PHE A 266 6.01 -15.95 25.85
C PHE A 266 7.03 -14.81 25.94
N SER A 267 8.24 -15.13 26.41
CA SER A 267 9.30 -14.14 26.56
C SER A 267 10.15 -14.07 25.30
N LEU A 268 9.95 -12.98 24.54
CA LEU A 268 10.60 -12.80 23.24
C LEU A 268 12.09 -12.53 23.31
N ASN A 269 12.58 -12.07 24.47
CA ASN A 269 14.00 -11.84 24.70
C ASN A 269 14.84 -13.13 24.64
N GLN A 270 14.20 -14.30 24.61
CA GLN A 270 14.84 -15.62 24.47
C GLN A 270 15.19 -15.96 23.02
N TYR A 271 14.67 -15.23 22.04
CA TYR A 271 14.92 -15.50 20.62
C TYR A 271 15.82 -14.43 20.02
N THR A 272 16.47 -14.79 18.93
CA THR A 272 17.29 -13.88 18.13
C THR A 272 17.02 -14.13 16.65
N THR A 273 17.21 -13.07 15.86
CA THR A 273 17.22 -13.17 14.40
C THR A 273 18.56 -12.68 13.90
N GLU A 274 19.14 -13.45 12.98
CA GLU A 274 20.31 -13.05 12.23
C GLU A 274 19.93 -12.87 10.76
N GLN A 275 20.43 -11.80 10.15
CA GLN A 275 20.42 -11.66 8.72
C GLN A 275 21.77 -12.14 8.17
N VAL A 276 21.72 -13.06 7.22
CA VAL A 276 22.88 -13.55 6.49
C VAL A 276 22.66 -13.37 4.99
N PHE A 277 23.72 -13.53 4.22
CA PHE A 277 23.66 -13.57 2.76
C PHE A 277 24.34 -14.84 2.29
N PHE A 278 23.71 -15.56 1.37
CA PHE A 278 24.34 -16.70 0.68
C PHE A 278 24.41 -16.43 -0.82
N ASN A 279 25.31 -17.13 -1.51
CA ASN A 279 25.44 -17.03 -2.95
C ASN A 279 24.56 -18.09 -3.62
N SER A 280 23.74 -17.67 -4.57
CA SER A 280 23.00 -18.56 -5.47
C SER A 280 23.94 -19.22 -6.48
N LYS A 281 23.41 -20.12 -7.31
CA LYS A 281 24.15 -20.86 -8.35
C LYS A 281 24.95 -19.94 -9.29
N ASP A 282 24.43 -18.76 -9.58
CA ASP A 282 25.03 -17.76 -10.47
C ASP A 282 25.90 -16.72 -9.74
N GLY A 283 26.09 -16.86 -8.42
CA GLY A 283 26.82 -15.91 -7.59
C GLY A 283 25.98 -14.75 -7.03
N THR A 284 24.68 -14.66 -7.37
CA THR A 284 23.78 -13.65 -6.81
C THR A 284 23.73 -13.78 -5.28
N ARG A 285 23.94 -12.66 -4.58
CA ARG A 285 23.81 -12.60 -3.12
C ARG A 285 22.35 -12.49 -2.71
N VAL A 286 21.84 -13.50 -2.02
CA VAL A 286 20.45 -13.58 -1.56
C VAL A 286 20.39 -13.37 -0.04
N PRO A 287 19.59 -12.40 0.45
CA PRO A 287 19.40 -12.19 1.89
C PRO A 287 18.59 -13.35 2.49
N MET A 288 18.87 -13.68 3.75
CA MET A 288 18.16 -14.73 4.48
C MET A 288 18.12 -14.40 5.97
N PHE A 289 16.96 -14.57 6.60
CA PHE A 289 16.77 -14.36 8.03
C PHE A 289 16.68 -15.70 8.75
N LEU A 290 17.49 -15.90 9.79
CA LEU A 290 17.45 -17.07 10.66
C LEU A 290 16.95 -16.65 12.03
N THR A 291 15.78 -17.16 12.43
CA THR A 291 15.20 -16.90 13.76
C THR A 291 15.21 -18.18 14.58
N TYR A 292 15.77 -18.10 15.79
CA TYR A 292 15.95 -19.25 16.67
C TYR A 292 16.13 -18.82 18.13
N ARG A 293 16.06 -19.79 19.06
CA ARG A 293 16.27 -19.54 20.50
C ARG A 293 17.75 -19.30 20.81
N LYS A 294 18.05 -18.27 21.60
CA LYS A 294 19.42 -17.98 22.08
C LYS A 294 20.02 -19.19 22.78
N GLY A 295 21.32 -19.42 22.58
CA GLY A 295 22.03 -20.57 23.13
C GLY A 295 21.88 -21.88 22.34
N LEU A 296 21.17 -21.87 21.21
CA LEU A 296 21.06 -23.02 20.31
C LEU A 296 22.44 -23.49 19.83
N LYS A 297 22.72 -24.80 19.95
CA LYS A 297 23.97 -25.42 19.48
C LYS A 297 23.92 -25.61 17.96
N ARG A 298 24.86 -25.02 17.23
CA ARG A 298 25.01 -25.18 15.78
C ARG A 298 25.73 -26.48 15.42
N ASN A 299 25.07 -27.61 15.65
CA ASN A 299 25.63 -28.96 15.49
C ASN A 299 25.08 -29.75 14.28
N GLY A 300 24.31 -29.09 13.40
CA GLY A 300 23.68 -29.72 12.24
C GLY A 300 22.47 -30.63 12.53
N LYS A 301 21.99 -30.69 13.78
CA LYS A 301 20.87 -31.57 14.18
C LYS A 301 19.56 -30.83 14.50
N ASN A 302 19.56 -29.50 14.43
CA ASN A 302 18.36 -28.70 14.72
C ASN A 302 17.35 -28.85 13.58
N PRO A 303 16.05 -29.02 13.86
CA PRO A 303 15.04 -29.00 12.82
C PRO A 303 14.98 -27.61 12.17
N VAL A 304 14.90 -27.56 10.85
CA VAL A 304 14.88 -26.31 10.07
C VAL A 304 13.60 -26.22 9.26
N LEU A 305 12.90 -25.08 9.36
CA LEU A 305 11.78 -24.74 8.50
C LEU A 305 12.18 -23.57 7.60
N ILE A 306 12.33 -23.83 6.31
CA ILE A 306 12.66 -22.81 5.30
C ILE A 306 11.39 -22.38 4.58
N TYR A 307 11.18 -21.07 4.50
CA TYR A 307 10.07 -20.44 3.78
C TYR A 307 10.60 -19.44 2.76
N GLY A 308 10.06 -19.47 1.55
CA GLY A 308 10.32 -18.51 0.48
C GLY A 308 9.10 -18.36 -0.42
N TYR A 309 9.08 -17.30 -1.22
CA TYR A 309 7.99 -17.01 -2.16
C TYR A 309 8.53 -16.78 -3.58
N GLY A 310 9.27 -15.69 -3.81
CA GLY A 310 10.04 -15.48 -5.04
C GLY A 310 9.22 -15.13 -6.28
N GLY A 311 8.38 -14.09 -6.23
CA GLY A 311 7.64 -13.61 -7.40
C GLY A 311 6.80 -12.37 -7.14
N PHE A 312 6.19 -11.84 -8.21
CA PHE A 312 5.17 -10.78 -8.16
C PHE A 312 5.58 -9.49 -7.43
N ASN A 313 6.88 -9.18 -7.41
CA ASN A 313 7.44 -8.03 -6.69
C ASN A 313 7.12 -8.03 -5.18
N VAL A 314 6.85 -9.20 -4.59
CA VAL A 314 6.53 -9.35 -3.17
C VAL A 314 7.83 -9.44 -2.35
N SER A 315 8.09 -8.43 -1.53
CA SER A 315 9.15 -8.46 -0.52
C SER A 315 8.73 -9.27 0.70
N LEU A 316 9.48 -10.33 1.03
CA LEU A 316 9.36 -11.05 2.30
C LEU A 316 10.11 -10.29 3.41
N SER A 317 9.48 -9.25 3.95
CA SER A 317 9.99 -8.49 5.10
C SER A 317 9.74 -9.21 6.44
N PRO A 318 10.53 -8.92 7.49
CA PRO A 318 10.33 -9.51 8.81
C PRO A 318 8.91 -9.31 9.35
N ASN A 319 8.29 -10.37 9.85
CA ASN A 319 6.99 -10.29 10.53
C ASN A 319 6.95 -11.25 11.72
N PHE A 320 6.10 -10.92 12.69
CA PHE A 320 5.84 -11.80 13.82
C PHE A 320 4.74 -12.82 13.47
N SER A 321 4.93 -14.07 13.90
CA SER A 321 3.88 -15.09 13.87
C SER A 321 3.98 -15.95 15.12
N SER A 322 2.90 -15.99 15.91
CA SER A 322 2.82 -16.81 17.12
C SER A 322 2.89 -18.31 16.81
N MET A 323 2.49 -18.72 15.60
CA MET A 323 2.56 -20.11 15.16
C MET A 323 4.00 -20.64 15.06
N ARG A 324 5.00 -19.75 14.98
CA ARG A 324 6.42 -20.14 14.97
C ARG A 324 6.94 -20.47 16.37
N ILE A 325 6.33 -19.94 17.44
CA ILE A 325 6.88 -20.02 18.80
C ILE A 325 7.07 -21.48 19.27
N PRO A 326 6.09 -22.39 19.17
CA PRO A 326 6.29 -23.77 19.59
C PRO A 326 7.43 -24.47 18.85
N PHE A 327 7.61 -24.16 17.56
CA PHE A 327 8.72 -24.71 16.76
C PHE A 327 10.08 -24.20 17.27
N LEU A 328 10.20 -22.90 17.54
CA LEU A 328 11.44 -22.30 18.07
C LEU A 328 11.76 -22.78 19.50
N GLU A 329 10.74 -22.98 20.35
CA GLU A 329 10.91 -23.51 21.71
C GLU A 329 11.47 -24.93 21.73
N ASN A 330 11.11 -25.75 20.73
CA ASN A 330 11.58 -27.12 20.55
C ASN A 330 12.90 -27.23 19.77
N GLY A 331 13.70 -26.15 19.75
CA GLY A 331 15.02 -26.13 19.11
C GLY A 331 14.98 -25.93 17.60
N GLY A 332 13.84 -25.54 17.03
CA GLY A 332 13.70 -25.24 15.62
C GLY A 332 14.39 -23.94 15.20
N VAL A 333 14.84 -23.91 13.95
CA VAL A 333 15.36 -22.72 13.27
C VAL A 333 14.40 -22.36 12.13
N TYR A 334 13.73 -21.22 12.25
CA TYR A 334 12.92 -20.68 11.16
C TYR A 334 13.79 -19.85 10.23
N VAL A 335 13.66 -20.11 8.94
CA VAL A 335 14.44 -19.45 7.89
C VAL A 335 13.49 -18.82 6.89
N GLN A 336 13.66 -17.52 6.63
CA GLN A 336 12.95 -16.80 5.56
C GLN A 336 13.97 -16.34 4.53
N VAL A 337 13.74 -16.70 3.26
CA VAL A 337 14.60 -16.42 2.11
C VAL A 337 13.83 -15.76 0.98
#